data_AF-A0A430G1F2-F1
#
_entry.id   AF-A0A430G1F2-F1
#
_cell.length_a   1.000
_cell.length_b   1.000
_cell.length_c   1.000
_cell.angle_alpha   90.00
_cell.angle_beta   90.00
_cell.angle_gamma   90.00
#
_symmetry.space_group_name_H-M   'P 1'
#
loop_
_entity.id
_entity.type
_entity.pdbx_description
1 polymer ?
#
loop_
_entity_poly.entity_id
_entity_poly.type
_entity_poly.pdbx_seq_one_letter_code
_entity_poly.pdbx_strand_id
1 'polypeptide(L)'
;MALIDKPAAAERMIVSAIAMSERGDDPLAIHVVASSALNLLRELIEKSGDNYVAQVLKLGVFTMAAARAKGEPVTLPTNPDIDALIDSVAAGIEAGEVNQPSDLTIALSTEALRDMIGYIIRPFNFLKHAQRDPLATLDEADVDADGAIGHALTAFTLVCPGKPLPDQIKPFLERHGLG
;
A
#
# COMPACT_ATOMS: atom_id res chain seq x y z
N MET A 1 -29.20 -15.88 1.85
CA MET A 1 -27.98 -15.49 2.58
C MET A 1 -27.10 -14.72 1.60
N ALA A 2 -26.74 -13.48 1.90
CA ALA A 2 -25.85 -12.72 1.01
C ALA A 2 -24.41 -13.23 1.20
N LEU A 3 -23.74 -13.58 0.11
CA LEU A 3 -22.32 -13.95 0.12
C LEU A 3 -21.49 -12.65 0.09
N ILE A 4 -20.37 -12.65 0.81
CA ILE A 4 -19.40 -11.54 0.81
C ILE A 4 -18.16 -12.07 0.11
N ASP A 5 -17.77 -11.44 -0.99
CA ASP A 5 -16.52 -11.77 -1.68
C ASP A 5 -15.31 -11.12 -0.98
N LYS A 6 -14.10 -11.51 -1.38
CA LYS A 6 -12.86 -11.03 -0.76
C LYS A 6 -12.68 -9.50 -0.88
N PRO A 7 -12.90 -8.86 -2.05
CA PRO A 7 -12.83 -7.39 -2.14
C PRO A 7 -13.84 -6.67 -1.24
N ALA A 8 -15.10 -7.13 -1.19
CA ALA A 8 -16.12 -6.53 -0.32
C ALA A 8 -15.82 -6.73 1.17
N ALA A 9 -15.22 -7.87 1.54
CA ALA A 9 -14.74 -8.08 2.90
C ALA A 9 -13.60 -7.09 3.24
N ALA A 10 -12.62 -6.95 2.35
CA ALA A 10 -11.50 -6.03 2.55
C ALA A 10 -11.95 -4.56 2.66
N GLU A 11 -12.89 -4.12 1.80
CA GLU A 11 -13.49 -2.77 1.87
C GLU A 11 -14.11 -2.49 3.24
N ARG A 12 -14.89 -3.43 3.78
CA ARG A 12 -15.49 -3.30 5.11
C ARG A 12 -14.44 -3.20 6.21
N MET A 13 -13.36 -3.95 6.10
CA MET A 13 -12.26 -3.94 7.07
C MET A 13 -11.49 -2.62 7.02
N ILE A 14 -11.23 -2.08 5.83
CA ILE A 14 -10.61 -0.76 5.64
C ILE A 14 -11.47 0.33 6.29
N VAL A 15 -12.77 0.36 5.96
CA VAL A 15 -13.71 1.34 6.57
C VAL A 15 -13.76 1.19 8.08
N SER A 16 -13.72 -0.05 8.59
CA SER A 16 -13.72 -0.29 10.04
C SER A 16 -12.44 0.21 10.70
N ALA A 17 -11.26 -0.04 10.11
CA ALA A 17 -9.98 0.44 10.61
C ALA A 17 -9.92 1.98 10.64
N ILE A 18 -10.43 2.65 9.61
CA ILE A 18 -10.54 4.11 9.57
C ILE A 18 -11.45 4.60 10.70
N ALA A 19 -12.64 4.01 10.86
CA ALA A 19 -13.56 4.40 11.92
C ALA A 19 -12.98 4.14 13.33
N MET A 20 -12.15 3.09 13.49
CA MET A 20 -11.42 2.82 14.74
C MET A 20 -10.36 3.91 15.00
N SER A 21 -9.57 4.28 13.97
CA SER A 21 -8.61 5.38 14.05
C SER A 21 -9.29 6.71 14.42
N GLU A 22 -10.45 7.01 13.84
CA GLU A 22 -11.23 8.21 14.16
C GLU A 22 -11.73 8.29 15.60
N ARG A 23 -12.05 7.14 16.21
CA ARG A 23 -12.45 7.07 17.62
C ARG A 23 -11.27 7.10 18.58
N GLY A 24 -10.03 7.01 18.08
CA GLY A 24 -8.84 6.82 18.91
C GLY A 24 -8.80 5.46 19.57
N ASP A 25 -9.30 4.42 18.89
CA ASP A 25 -9.16 3.03 19.35
C ASP A 25 -7.67 2.62 19.35
N ASP A 26 -7.36 1.48 19.98
CA ASP A 26 -6.00 0.96 20.12
C ASP A 26 -5.26 0.80 18.76
N PRO A 27 -4.04 1.37 18.59
CA PRO A 27 -3.29 1.32 17.34
C PRO A 27 -2.98 -0.09 16.84
N LEU A 28 -2.71 -1.04 17.73
CA LEU A 28 -2.44 -2.42 17.35
C LEU A 28 -3.72 -3.06 16.78
N ALA A 29 -4.87 -2.82 17.40
CA ALA A 29 -6.15 -3.29 16.88
C ALA A 29 -6.45 -2.72 15.48
N ILE A 30 -6.23 -1.41 15.27
CA ILE A 30 -6.41 -0.75 13.97
C ILE A 30 -5.49 -1.37 12.93
N HIS A 31 -4.19 -1.46 13.25
CA HIS A 31 -3.17 -2.03 12.38
C HIS A 31 -3.57 -3.43 11.92
N VAL A 32 -4.02 -4.28 12.84
CA VAL A 32 -4.37 -5.68 12.55
C VAL A 32 -5.57 -5.81 11.64
N VAL A 33 -6.60 -4.96 11.83
CA VAL A 33 -7.76 -4.93 10.94
C VAL A 33 -7.34 -4.50 9.54
N ALA A 34 -6.54 -3.45 9.43
CA ALA A 34 -6.06 -2.92 8.16
C ALA A 34 -5.12 -3.90 7.44
N SER A 35 -4.14 -4.47 8.13
CA SER A 35 -3.20 -5.46 7.60
C SER A 35 -3.90 -6.74 7.14
N SER A 36 -5.00 -7.12 7.79
CA SER A 36 -5.81 -8.26 7.38
C SER A 36 -6.53 -7.98 6.06
N ALA A 37 -7.04 -6.76 5.86
CA ALA A 37 -7.59 -6.33 4.58
C ALA A 37 -6.51 -6.34 3.48
N LEU A 38 -5.33 -5.78 3.78
CA LEU A 38 -4.18 -5.82 2.87
C LEU A 38 -3.81 -7.26 2.49
N ASN A 39 -3.73 -8.18 3.45
CA ASN A 39 -3.37 -9.57 3.16
C ASN A 39 -4.39 -10.25 2.23
N LEU A 40 -5.70 -10.01 2.43
CA LEU A 40 -6.73 -10.52 1.52
C LEU A 40 -6.57 -9.99 0.09
N LEU A 41 -6.27 -8.70 -0.06
CA LEU A 41 -6.12 -8.05 -1.36
C LEU A 41 -4.82 -8.47 -2.06
N ARG A 42 -3.73 -8.61 -1.31
CA ARG A 42 -2.46 -9.14 -1.82
C ARG A 42 -2.60 -10.55 -2.38
N GLU A 43 -3.33 -11.43 -1.69
CA GLU A 43 -3.62 -12.77 -2.20
C GLU A 43 -4.38 -12.74 -3.54
N LEU A 44 -5.22 -11.72 -3.78
CA LEU A 44 -5.92 -11.57 -5.05
C LEU A 44 -4.97 -11.09 -6.16
N ILE A 45 -4.10 -10.14 -5.86
CA ILE A 45 -3.06 -9.64 -6.77
C ILE A 45 -2.08 -10.76 -7.14
N GLU A 46 -1.64 -11.55 -6.16
CA GLU A 46 -0.74 -12.69 -6.40
C GLU A 46 -1.42 -13.75 -7.28
N LYS A 47 -2.73 -13.98 -7.12
CA LYS A 47 -3.51 -14.88 -7.97
C LYS A 47 -3.67 -14.40 -9.40
N SER A 48 -3.58 -13.09 -9.67
CA SER A 48 -3.57 -12.56 -11.04
C SER A 48 -2.18 -12.65 -11.70
N GLY A 49 -1.16 -13.14 -10.98
CA GLY A 49 0.21 -13.26 -11.48
C GLY A 49 1.09 -12.05 -11.21
N ASP A 50 0.59 -11.08 -10.42
CA ASP A 50 1.32 -9.86 -10.09
C ASP A 50 1.89 -9.88 -8.68
N ASN A 51 2.72 -8.88 -8.35
CA ASN A 51 3.20 -8.65 -7.00
C ASN A 51 2.79 -7.25 -6.53
N TYR A 52 2.11 -7.18 -5.38
CA TYR A 52 1.63 -5.92 -4.81
C TYR A 52 2.72 -4.87 -4.64
N VAL A 53 3.86 -5.25 -4.05
CA VAL A 53 4.97 -4.31 -3.79
C VAL A 53 5.56 -3.81 -5.11
N ALA A 54 5.73 -4.71 -6.08
CA ALA A 54 6.17 -4.31 -7.41
C ALA A 54 5.19 -3.33 -8.07
N GLN A 55 3.88 -3.55 -7.98
CA GLN A 55 2.88 -2.61 -8.51
C GLN A 55 2.94 -1.24 -7.82
N VAL A 56 3.07 -1.22 -6.49
CA VAL A 56 3.21 0.04 -5.72
C VAL A 56 4.47 0.80 -6.15
N LEU A 57 5.59 0.11 -6.34
CA LEU A 57 6.83 0.73 -6.81
C LEU A 57 6.70 1.31 -8.21
N LYS A 58 6.11 0.54 -9.14
CA LYS A 58 5.86 1.01 -10.50
C LYS A 58 4.97 2.25 -10.51
N LEU A 59 3.89 2.22 -9.72
CA LEU A 59 2.96 3.34 -9.60
C LEU A 59 3.66 4.57 -9.02
N GLY A 60 4.38 4.41 -7.90
CA GLY A 60 5.09 5.51 -7.25
C GLY A 60 6.13 6.17 -8.17
N VAL A 61 7.00 5.36 -8.79
CA VAL A 61 8.03 5.85 -9.72
C VAL A 61 7.39 6.55 -10.93
N PHE A 62 6.37 5.94 -11.55
CA PHE A 62 5.68 6.54 -12.69
C PHE A 62 5.01 7.86 -12.32
N THR A 63 4.30 7.93 -11.19
CA THR A 63 3.64 9.16 -10.73
C THR A 63 4.66 10.27 -10.48
N MET A 64 5.79 9.96 -9.85
CA MET A 64 6.85 10.93 -9.61
C MET A 64 7.51 11.42 -10.91
N ALA A 65 7.80 10.49 -11.84
CA ALA A 65 8.37 10.83 -13.14
C ALA A 65 7.41 11.67 -13.99
N ALA A 66 6.11 11.36 -13.97
CA ALA A 66 5.08 12.12 -14.65
C ALA A 66 4.96 13.55 -14.09
N ALA A 67 5.04 13.71 -12.76
CA ALA A 67 5.07 15.03 -12.12
C ALA A 67 6.33 15.82 -12.55
N ARG A 68 7.50 15.17 -12.52
CA ARG A 68 8.77 15.80 -12.94
C ARG A 68 8.77 16.21 -14.41
N ALA A 69 8.27 15.38 -15.32
CA ALA A 69 8.10 15.71 -16.74
C ALA A 69 7.16 16.91 -16.98
N LYS A 70 6.22 17.16 -16.06
CA LYS A 70 5.33 18.34 -16.08
C LYS A 70 5.88 19.57 -15.36
N GLY A 71 7.05 19.46 -14.73
CA GLY A 71 7.62 20.50 -13.88
C GLY A 71 6.87 20.72 -12.56
N GLU A 72 6.09 19.73 -12.12
CA GLU A 72 5.38 19.76 -10.84
C GLU A 72 6.33 19.42 -9.68
N PRO A 73 6.18 20.06 -8.51
CA PRO A 73 7.04 19.80 -7.36
C PRO A 73 6.82 18.37 -6.83
N VAL A 74 7.91 17.62 -6.68
CA VAL A 74 7.92 16.30 -6.03
C VAL A 74 8.32 16.50 -4.56
N THR A 75 7.37 16.35 -3.63
CA THR A 75 7.57 16.55 -2.20
C THR A 75 7.91 15.23 -1.48
N LEU A 76 9.05 14.62 -1.82
CA LEU A 76 9.55 13.43 -1.15
C LEU A 76 11.06 13.55 -0.85
N PRO A 77 11.57 12.80 0.15
CA PRO A 77 13.00 12.76 0.43
C PRO A 77 13.80 12.39 -0.83
N THR A 78 14.69 13.27 -1.24
CA THR A 78 15.56 13.08 -2.42
C THR A 78 16.71 12.15 -2.07
N ASN A 79 16.90 11.10 -2.86
CA ASN A 79 18.08 10.25 -2.85
C ASN A 79 18.63 10.27 -4.28
N PRO A 80 19.94 10.57 -4.50
CA PRO A 80 20.53 10.63 -5.84
C PRO A 80 20.21 9.43 -6.73
N ASP A 81 20.17 8.22 -6.18
CA ASP A 81 19.87 7.00 -6.95
C ASP A 81 18.39 6.96 -7.38
N ILE A 82 17.49 7.39 -6.50
CA ILE A 82 16.05 7.46 -6.78
C ILE A 82 15.74 8.61 -7.73
N ASP A 83 16.38 9.76 -7.56
CA ASP A 83 16.25 10.91 -8.47
C ASP A 83 16.74 10.53 -9.87
N ALA A 84 17.89 9.88 -10.01
CA ALA A 84 18.38 9.40 -11.30
C ALA A 84 17.41 8.41 -11.97
N LEU A 85 16.80 7.52 -11.17
CA LEU A 85 15.76 6.61 -11.67
C LEU A 85 14.52 7.37 -12.16
N ILE A 86 14.03 8.34 -11.37
CA ILE A 86 12.87 9.16 -11.73
C ILE A 86 13.15 9.96 -13.00
N ASP A 87 14.32 10.56 -13.11
CA ASP A 87 14.72 11.37 -14.27
C ASP A 87 14.82 10.51 -15.53
N SER A 88 15.35 9.28 -15.41
CA SER A 88 15.37 8.30 -16.50
C SER A 88 13.96 7.93 -16.98
N VAL A 89 13.04 7.67 -16.06
CA VAL A 89 11.64 7.37 -16.40
C VAL A 89 10.93 8.60 -16.98
N ALA A 90 11.21 9.80 -16.47
CA ALA A 90 10.64 11.05 -16.97
C ALA A 90 11.06 11.30 -18.43
N ALA A 91 12.34 11.08 -18.76
CA ALA A 91 12.83 11.14 -20.13
C ALA A 91 12.12 10.12 -21.04
N GLY A 92 11.89 8.89 -20.55
CA GLY A 92 11.11 7.87 -21.27
C GLY A 92 9.65 8.26 -21.48
N ILE A 93 9.02 8.97 -20.54
CA ILE A 93 7.67 9.53 -20.69
C ILE A 93 7.67 10.61 -21.78
N GLU A 94 8.62 11.56 -21.74
CA GLU A 94 8.74 12.64 -22.74
C GLU A 94 9.00 12.09 -24.16
N ALA A 95 9.74 10.99 -24.27
CA ALA A 95 9.99 10.28 -25.52
C ALA A 95 8.81 9.42 -26.00
N GLY A 96 7.76 9.22 -25.18
CA GLY A 96 6.61 8.36 -25.48
C GLY A 96 6.89 6.85 -25.33
N GLU A 97 8.04 6.48 -24.76
CA GLU A 97 8.46 5.10 -24.52
C GLU A 97 7.79 4.49 -23.27
N VAL A 98 7.39 5.34 -22.31
CA VAL A 98 6.69 4.95 -21.08
C VAL A 98 5.38 5.72 -20.99
N ASN A 99 4.24 5.02 -21.03
CA ASN A 99 2.92 5.65 -21.05
C ASN A 99 2.09 5.35 -19.79
N GLN A 100 2.45 4.29 -19.07
CA GLN A 100 1.71 3.81 -17.91
C GLN A 100 2.64 3.04 -16.94
N PRO A 101 2.27 2.90 -15.66
CA PRO A 101 3.09 2.19 -14.68
C PRO A 101 3.46 0.76 -15.08
N SER A 102 2.58 0.06 -15.81
CA SER A 102 2.82 -1.33 -16.22
C SER A 102 3.96 -1.50 -17.22
N ASP A 103 4.38 -0.43 -17.91
CA ASP A 103 5.50 -0.46 -18.86
C ASP A 103 6.85 -0.60 -18.13
N LEU A 104 6.88 -0.29 -16.82
CA LEU A 104 8.08 -0.42 -15.99
C LEU A 104 8.31 -1.88 -15.58
N THR A 105 9.59 -2.28 -15.51
CA THR A 105 10.01 -3.60 -15.01
C THR A 105 10.80 -3.44 -13.71
N ILE A 106 10.44 -4.25 -12.70
CA ILE A 106 11.14 -4.25 -11.41
C ILE A 106 12.14 -5.40 -11.40
N ALA A 107 13.42 -5.08 -11.22
CA ALA A 107 14.52 -6.05 -11.20
C ALA A 107 14.90 -6.55 -9.78
N LEU A 108 14.03 -6.32 -8.79
CA LEU A 108 14.25 -6.76 -7.41
C LEU A 108 13.90 -8.24 -7.24
N SER A 109 14.61 -8.92 -6.34
CA SER A 109 14.27 -10.30 -5.98
C SER A 109 12.97 -10.36 -5.18
N THR A 110 12.34 -11.55 -5.15
CA THR A 110 11.14 -11.81 -4.36
C THR A 110 11.37 -11.52 -2.86
N GLU A 111 12.55 -11.83 -2.34
CA GLU A 111 12.95 -11.56 -0.96
C GLU A 111 13.00 -10.06 -0.70
N ALA A 112 13.64 -9.28 -1.58
CA ALA A 112 13.70 -7.83 -1.45
C ALA A 112 12.30 -7.20 -1.46
N LEU A 113 11.42 -7.64 -2.37
CA LEU A 113 10.03 -7.18 -2.42
C LEU A 113 9.26 -7.54 -1.13
N ARG A 114 9.50 -8.71 -0.56
CA ARG A 114 8.86 -9.15 0.68
C ARG A 114 9.30 -8.29 1.87
N ASP A 115 10.59 -7.97 1.97
CA ASP A 115 11.14 -7.20 3.07
C ASP A 115 10.59 -5.77 3.11
N MET A 116 10.31 -5.18 1.95
CA MET A 116 9.76 -3.82 1.83
C MET A 116 8.38 -3.65 2.46
N ILE A 117 7.59 -4.71 2.57
CA ILE A 117 6.29 -4.68 3.27
C ILE A 117 6.33 -5.43 4.60
N GLY A 118 7.51 -5.91 5.02
CA GLY A 118 7.69 -6.68 6.23
C GLY A 118 7.25 -5.93 7.48
N TYR A 119 7.47 -4.61 7.53
CA TYR A 119 7.09 -3.76 8.65
C TYR A 119 5.57 -3.69 8.87
N ILE A 120 4.76 -3.67 7.81
CA ILE A 120 3.28 -3.70 7.89
C ILE A 120 2.75 -5.09 8.24
N ILE A 121 3.46 -6.15 7.85
CA ILE A 121 2.97 -7.52 8.02
C ILE A 121 3.42 -8.13 9.35
N ARG A 122 4.50 -7.61 9.94
CA ARG A 122 5.07 -8.16 11.18
C ARG A 122 4.08 -8.11 12.36
N PRO A 123 3.40 -7.00 12.70
CA PRO A 123 2.46 -7.00 13.82
C PRO A 123 1.28 -7.96 13.62
N PHE A 124 0.78 -8.07 12.39
CA PHE A 124 -0.23 -9.07 12.03
C PHE A 124 0.26 -10.51 12.25
N ASN A 125 1.48 -10.81 11.78
CA ASN A 125 2.08 -12.12 11.92
C ASN A 125 2.38 -12.47 13.38
N PHE A 126 2.80 -11.49 14.18
CA PHE A 126 2.98 -11.65 15.63
C PHE A 126 1.71 -12.20 16.26
N LEU A 127 0.54 -11.61 15.98
CA LEU A 127 -0.73 -12.11 16.53
C LEU A 127 -1.16 -13.45 15.91
N LYS A 128 -1.03 -13.59 14.59
CA LYS A 128 -1.39 -14.82 13.87
C LYS A 128 -0.57 -16.04 14.33
N HIS A 129 0.68 -15.81 14.72
CA HIS A 129 1.65 -16.84 15.11
C HIS A 129 2.11 -16.70 16.56
N ALA A 130 1.37 -15.99 17.43
CA ALA A 130 1.79 -15.66 18.80
C ALA A 130 2.23 -16.89 19.61
N GLN A 131 1.54 -18.02 19.42
CA GLN A 131 1.83 -19.31 20.06
C GLN A 131 3.14 -19.99 19.61
N ARG A 132 3.80 -19.48 18.57
CA ARG A 132 5.06 -20.00 18.02
C ARG A 132 6.16 -18.95 17.98
N ASP A 133 5.90 -17.75 18.49
CA ASP A 133 6.88 -16.67 18.53
C ASP A 133 7.85 -16.91 19.70
N PRO A 134 9.16 -17.10 19.43
CA PRO A 134 10.13 -17.38 20.48
C PRO A 134 10.35 -16.19 21.42
N LEU A 135 10.07 -14.96 20.97
CA LEU A 135 10.23 -13.75 21.77
C LEU A 135 8.96 -13.40 22.53
N ALA A 136 7.79 -13.80 22.02
CA ALA A 136 6.47 -13.55 22.62
C ALA A 136 6.19 -12.06 22.92
N THR A 137 6.90 -11.15 22.25
CA THR A 137 6.79 -9.70 22.41
C THR A 137 6.79 -9.01 21.04
N LEU A 138 6.03 -7.93 20.94
CA LEU A 138 6.03 -6.98 19.82
C LEU A 138 6.42 -5.61 20.35
N ASP A 139 7.33 -4.92 19.67
CA ASP A 139 7.65 -3.53 19.99
C ASP A 139 6.51 -2.62 19.52
N GLU A 140 6.08 -1.68 20.36
CA GLU A 140 5.05 -0.71 20.02
C GLU A 140 5.48 0.16 18.82
N ALA A 141 6.79 0.41 18.67
CA ALA A 141 7.33 1.13 17.52
C ALA A 141 7.15 0.40 16.17
N ASP A 142 6.88 -0.91 16.18
CA ASP A 142 6.58 -1.68 14.97
C ASP A 142 5.10 -1.54 14.54
N VAL A 143 4.24 -0.89 15.35
CA VAL A 143 2.81 -0.71 15.07
C VAL A 143 2.57 0.58 14.29
N ASP A 144 2.37 0.43 12.98
CA ASP A 144 2.02 1.54 12.08
C ASP A 144 0.59 1.40 11.55
N ALA A 145 -0.39 1.91 12.29
CA ALA A 145 -1.81 1.78 11.95
C ALA A 145 -2.18 2.52 10.65
N ASP A 146 -1.68 3.75 10.48
CA ASP A 146 -1.99 4.59 9.32
C ASP A 146 -1.33 4.05 8.05
N GLY A 147 -0.07 3.59 8.15
CA GLY A 147 0.61 2.91 7.06
C GLY A 147 -0.13 1.64 6.63
N ALA A 148 -0.63 0.84 7.58
CA ALA A 148 -1.41 -0.35 7.27
C ALA A 148 -2.73 0.00 6.54
N ILE A 149 -3.44 1.06 6.96
CA ILE A 149 -4.64 1.56 6.27
C ILE A 149 -4.28 2.04 4.86
N GLY A 150 -3.23 2.84 4.71
CA GLY A 150 -2.77 3.36 3.42
C GLY A 150 -2.39 2.26 2.43
N HIS A 151 -1.69 1.23 2.90
CA HIS A 151 -1.36 0.07 2.08
C HIS A 151 -2.61 -0.73 1.69
N ALA A 152 -3.55 -0.93 2.61
CA ALA A 152 -4.81 -1.63 2.32
C ALA A 152 -5.67 -0.88 1.29
N LEU A 153 -5.81 0.44 1.42
CA LEU A 153 -6.46 1.31 0.43
C LEU A 153 -5.79 1.22 -0.93
N THR A 154 -4.46 1.30 -0.97
CA THR A 154 -3.69 1.17 -2.22
C THR A 154 -3.92 -0.20 -2.86
N ALA A 155 -3.88 -1.29 -2.11
CA ALA A 155 -4.16 -2.62 -2.65
C ALA A 155 -5.61 -2.73 -3.16
N PHE A 156 -6.56 -2.05 -2.50
CA PHE A 156 -7.96 -2.06 -2.89
C PHE A 156 -8.19 -1.38 -4.24
N THR A 157 -7.53 -0.25 -4.49
CA THR A 157 -7.64 0.46 -5.77
C THR A 157 -6.99 -0.33 -6.92
N LEU A 158 -5.94 -1.11 -6.65
CA LEU A 158 -5.34 -2.02 -7.63
C LEU A 158 -6.26 -3.20 -7.97
N VAL A 159 -6.94 -3.78 -6.98
CA VAL A 159 -7.88 -4.91 -7.18
C VAL A 159 -9.22 -4.46 -7.78
N CYS A 160 -9.67 -3.24 -7.48
CA CYS A 160 -10.94 -2.68 -7.91
C CYS A 160 -10.75 -1.33 -8.63
N PRO A 161 -10.05 -1.30 -9.78
CA PRO A 161 -9.74 -0.05 -10.48
C PRO A 161 -11.01 0.67 -10.91
N GLY A 162 -11.06 1.99 -10.67
CA GLY A 162 -12.18 2.84 -11.04
C GLY A 162 -13.44 2.70 -10.17
N LYS A 163 -13.45 1.79 -9.19
CA LYS A 163 -14.53 1.72 -8.20
C LYS A 163 -14.45 2.97 -7.30
N PRO A 164 -15.54 3.76 -7.16
CA PRO A 164 -15.55 4.86 -6.21
C PRO A 164 -15.27 4.37 -4.80
N LEU A 165 -14.37 5.07 -4.08
CA LEU A 165 -14.13 4.80 -2.67
C LEU A 165 -15.35 5.20 -1.85
N PRO A 166 -15.75 4.39 -0.84
CA PRO A 166 -16.77 4.79 0.13
C PRO A 166 -16.51 6.17 0.73
N ASP A 167 -17.56 6.98 0.91
CA ASP A 167 -17.43 8.34 1.47
C ASP A 167 -16.78 8.37 2.86
N GLN A 168 -16.90 7.27 3.61
CA GLN A 168 -16.27 7.09 4.93
C GLN A 168 -14.74 7.15 4.88
N ILE A 169 -14.12 7.02 3.71
CA ILE A 169 -12.66 7.07 3.55
C ILE A 169 -12.17 8.51 3.39
N LYS A 170 -13.02 9.45 2.94
CA LYS A 170 -12.63 10.83 2.66
C LYS A 170 -11.99 11.55 3.85
N PRO A 171 -12.53 11.49 5.10
CA PRO A 171 -11.92 12.20 6.22
C PRO A 171 -10.51 11.69 6.55
N PHE A 172 -10.25 10.41 6.32
CA PHE A 172 -8.91 9.83 6.45
C PHE A 172 -7.98 10.43 5.39
N LEU A 173 -8.40 10.43 4.11
CA LEU A 173 -7.58 11.00 3.03
C LEU A 173 -7.26 12.48 3.27
N GLU A 174 -8.25 13.31 3.64
CA GLU A 174 -8.07 14.73 3.92
C GLU A 174 -7.07 14.97 5.08
N ARG A 175 -7.18 14.20 6.17
CA ARG A 175 -6.26 14.29 7.32
C ARG A 175 -4.81 14.01 6.93
N HIS A 176 -4.60 13.14 5.94
CA HIS A 176 -3.29 12.76 5.44
C HIS A 176 -2.86 13.55 4.18
N GLY A 177 -3.63 14.57 3.77
CA GLY A 177 -3.31 15.41 2.60
C GLY A 177 -3.46 14.70 1.26
N LEU A 178 -4.32 13.69 1.19
CA LEU A 178 -4.56 12.83 0.02
C LEU A 178 -5.97 13.00 -0.59
N GLY A 179 -6.75 13.98 -0.10
CA GLY A 179 -8.16 14.23 -0.46
C GLY A 179 -8.38 15.52 -1.23
#